data_AF-A0A7J6D7T2-F1
#
_entry.id   AF-A0A7J6D7T2-F1
#
_cell.length_a   1.000
_cell.length_b   1.000
_cell.length_c   1.000
_cell.angle_alpha   90.00
_cell.angle_beta   90.00
_cell.angle_gamma   90.00
#
_symmetry.space_group_name_H-M   'P 1'
#
loop_
_entity.id
_entity.type
_entity.pdbx_description
1 polymer ?
#
loop_
_entity_poly.entity_id
_entity_poly.type
_entity_poly.pdbx_seq_one_letter_code
_entity_poly.pdbx_strand_id
1 'polypeptide(L)'
;MKGIIPKNKTKGTDFCGVNDYYYIIRSDLGCYMQSSNFNKALDITILSLHPACQNGDHYLGSGDGYFYIIKGKSYRRVTNLTTDSDGVVYSLHPNCQGGDHYLGAFGKFYIIFQGKGTYRRTTNMNKDSDSVEYPLHPNCRDGLYYWGLPNHYYFLKPVSEWGVEYYKGTNFNKDECTAVYSVHPDILNFLPGGLSMTKGPAFGIWENIKTITNDSNTPVTWQKKVIKRH
;
A
#
# COMPACT_ATOMS: atom_id res chain seq x y z
N MET A 1 -11.25 15.84 -6.84
CA MET A 1 -11.64 14.48 -6.42
C MET A 1 -11.47 14.44 -4.90
N LYS A 2 -12.53 14.18 -4.13
CA LYS A 2 -12.45 14.05 -2.67
C LYS A 2 -12.35 12.57 -2.35
N GLY A 3 -11.34 12.16 -1.59
CA GLY A 3 -11.18 10.77 -1.17
C GLY A 3 -9.83 10.18 -1.51
N ILE A 4 -9.57 9.02 -0.90
CA ILE A 4 -8.41 8.19 -1.21
C ILE A 4 -8.59 7.61 -2.61
N ILE A 5 -7.53 7.69 -3.42
CA ILE A 5 -7.56 7.11 -4.76
C ILE A 5 -7.42 5.58 -4.62
N PRO A 6 -8.34 4.76 -5.17
CA PRO A 6 -8.28 3.30 -5.07
C PRO A 6 -7.10 2.71 -5.84
N LYS A 7 -6.66 1.52 -5.43
CA LYS A 7 -5.52 0.82 -6.05
C LYS A 7 -5.62 0.71 -7.58
N ASN A 8 -6.79 0.38 -8.11
CA ASN A 8 -7.00 0.22 -9.57
C ASN A 8 -6.82 1.51 -10.38
N LYS A 9 -6.73 2.68 -9.72
CA LYS A 9 -6.45 3.98 -10.32
C LYS A 9 -5.05 4.52 -9.97
N THR A 10 -4.29 3.81 -9.15
CA THR A 10 -2.93 4.19 -8.74
C THR A 10 -1.93 3.13 -9.18
N LYS A 11 -0.92 3.52 -9.95
CA LYS A 11 0.23 2.64 -10.18
C LYS A 11 1.25 2.84 -9.07
N GLY A 12 1.84 1.76 -8.57
CA GLY A 12 2.91 1.83 -7.58
C GLY A 12 2.49 2.10 -6.14
N THR A 13 1.20 2.17 -5.83
CA THR A 13 0.71 2.21 -4.44
C THR A 13 0.12 0.86 -4.04
N ASP A 14 0.53 0.35 -2.88
CA ASP A 14 -0.06 -0.86 -2.29
C ASP A 14 0.11 -0.92 -0.78
N PHE A 15 -0.63 -1.81 -0.14
CA PHE A 15 -0.54 -2.05 1.29
C PHE A 15 -0.05 -3.47 1.53
N CYS A 16 0.83 -3.66 2.50
CA CYS A 16 1.24 -5.00 2.90
C CYS A 16 1.58 -5.06 4.39
N GLY A 17 1.82 -6.26 4.89
CA GLY A 17 2.16 -6.49 6.28
C GLY A 17 3.16 -7.63 6.42
N VAL A 18 4.14 -7.45 7.29
CA VAL A 18 5.15 -8.45 7.65
C VAL A 18 5.33 -8.40 9.16
N ASN A 19 5.23 -9.56 9.81
CA ASN A 19 5.22 -9.69 11.27
C ASN A 19 4.14 -8.80 11.91
N ASP A 20 4.54 -7.83 12.72
CA ASP A 20 3.63 -6.89 13.41
C ASP A 20 3.58 -5.50 12.74
N TYR A 21 4.24 -5.34 11.59
CA TYR A 21 4.34 -4.06 10.91
C TYR A 21 3.44 -3.98 9.68
N TYR A 22 2.84 -2.82 9.53
CA TYR A 22 2.03 -2.38 8.41
C TYR A 22 2.89 -1.54 7.48
N TYR A 23 2.70 -1.70 6.18
CA TYR A 23 3.47 -0.99 5.18
C TYR A 23 2.55 -0.37 4.13
N ILE A 24 2.85 0.86 3.75
CA ILE A 24 2.30 1.50 2.55
C ILE A 24 3.45 1.66 1.57
N ILE A 25 3.34 1.02 0.43
CA ILE A 25 4.31 1.14 -0.66
C ILE A 25 3.91 2.35 -1.51
N ARG A 26 4.87 3.24 -1.79
CA ARG A 26 4.77 4.35 -2.74
C ARG A 26 5.90 4.23 -3.74
N SER A 27 5.86 3.16 -4.53
CA SER A 27 6.85 2.90 -5.57
C SER A 27 6.85 3.99 -6.65
N ASP A 28 5.74 4.70 -6.84
CA ASP A 28 5.67 5.89 -7.68
C ASP A 28 6.55 7.05 -7.15
N LEU A 29 6.86 7.05 -5.86
CA LEU A 29 7.79 7.96 -5.20
C LEU A 29 9.14 7.31 -4.85
N GLY A 30 9.34 6.03 -5.20
CA GLY A 30 10.54 5.28 -4.84
C GLY A 30 10.74 5.10 -3.33
N CYS A 31 9.66 5.04 -2.55
CA CYS A 31 9.72 4.87 -1.09
C CYS A 31 8.60 4.00 -0.54
N TYR A 32 8.69 3.67 0.74
CA TYR A 32 7.61 3.05 1.49
C TYR A 32 7.59 3.53 2.93
N MET A 33 6.41 3.50 3.54
CA MET A 33 6.21 3.79 4.95
C MET A 33 6.03 2.48 5.71
N GLN A 34 6.62 2.39 6.89
CA GLN A 34 6.39 1.36 7.90
C GLN A 34 5.71 1.99 9.12
N SER A 35 4.78 1.29 9.75
CA SER A 35 4.19 1.65 11.05
C SER A 35 3.73 0.39 11.78
N SER A 36 3.77 0.39 13.12
CA SER A 36 3.20 -0.69 13.93
C SER A 36 1.69 -0.51 14.16
N ASN A 37 1.12 0.66 13.83
CA ASN A 37 -0.30 0.94 14.03
C ASN A 37 -0.77 2.14 13.19
N PHE A 38 -1.62 1.90 12.20
CA PHE A 38 -2.17 2.98 11.36
C PHE A 38 -3.24 3.85 12.04
N ASN A 39 -3.89 3.38 13.10
CA ASN A 39 -4.86 4.17 13.87
C ASN A 39 -4.18 5.19 14.79
N LYS A 40 -3.01 4.84 15.34
CA LYS A 40 -2.25 5.66 16.30
C LYS A 40 -0.99 6.31 15.72
N ALA A 41 -0.66 6.02 14.46
CA ALA A 41 0.58 6.48 13.81
C ALA A 41 1.85 6.15 14.61
N LEU A 42 1.94 4.91 15.12
CA LEU A 42 3.10 4.49 15.91
C LEU A 42 4.27 4.06 15.01
N ASP A 43 5.49 4.40 15.46
CA ASP A 43 6.76 3.97 14.87
C ASP A 43 6.87 4.24 13.36
N ILE A 44 6.32 5.38 12.91
CA ILE A 44 6.35 5.75 11.49
C ILE A 44 7.79 5.94 11.05
N THR A 45 8.19 5.15 10.05
CA THR A 45 9.46 5.29 9.36
C THR A 45 9.21 5.32 7.85
N ILE A 46 9.85 6.23 7.14
CA ILE A 46 9.81 6.29 5.67
C ILE A 46 11.19 5.90 5.15
N LEU A 47 11.24 4.88 4.30
CA LEU A 47 12.46 4.29 3.78
C LEU A 47 12.46 4.32 2.25
N SER A 48 13.65 4.41 1.67
CA SER A 48 13.82 4.32 0.22
C SER A 48 13.51 2.89 -0.27
N LEU A 49 12.80 2.79 -1.39
CA LEU A 49 12.54 1.53 -2.07
C LEU A 49 13.66 1.27 -3.06
N HIS A 50 14.32 0.11 -2.96
CA HIS A 50 15.40 -0.26 -3.87
C HIS A 50 14.91 -0.23 -5.33
N PRO A 51 15.69 0.25 -6.32
CA PRO A 51 15.24 0.34 -7.71
C PRO A 51 14.71 -0.98 -8.29
N ALA A 52 15.31 -2.11 -7.92
CA ALA A 52 14.84 -3.44 -8.35
C ALA A 52 13.51 -3.88 -7.71
N CYS A 53 13.15 -3.25 -6.58
CA CYS A 53 11.89 -3.46 -5.86
C CYS A 53 10.81 -2.46 -6.28
N GLN A 54 11.09 -1.56 -7.23
CA GLN A 54 10.11 -0.60 -7.74
C GLN A 54 9.31 -1.16 -8.92
N ASN A 55 8.17 -0.53 -9.19
CA ASN A 55 7.29 -0.78 -10.33
C ASN A 55 6.69 -2.18 -10.36
N GLY A 56 6.48 -2.79 -9.19
CA GLY A 56 5.57 -3.92 -9.02
C GLY A 56 4.11 -3.51 -9.24
N ASP A 57 3.33 -4.41 -9.82
CA ASP A 57 1.88 -4.31 -9.97
C ASP A 57 1.20 -4.50 -8.60
N HIS A 58 1.74 -5.41 -7.78
CA HIS A 58 1.30 -5.65 -6.41
C HIS A 58 2.48 -5.87 -5.46
N TYR A 59 2.26 -5.53 -4.19
CA TYR A 59 3.19 -5.79 -3.11
C TYR A 59 2.43 -6.49 -1.98
N LEU A 60 2.99 -7.57 -1.47
CA LEU A 60 2.46 -8.25 -0.30
C LEU A 60 3.60 -8.74 0.59
N GLY A 61 3.28 -8.90 1.86
CA GLY A 61 4.15 -9.55 2.83
C GLY A 61 3.51 -10.87 3.27
N SER A 62 4.33 -11.72 3.88
CA SER A 62 3.88 -13.00 4.44
C SER A 62 4.49 -13.20 5.83
N GLY A 63 3.90 -14.11 6.60
CA GLY A 63 4.37 -14.48 7.94
C GLY A 63 5.72 -15.20 7.97
N ASP A 64 6.30 -15.47 6.80
CA ASP A 64 7.66 -16.01 6.65
C ASP A 64 8.74 -14.92 6.66
N GLY A 65 8.37 -13.65 6.83
CA GLY A 65 9.29 -12.52 6.88
C GLY A 65 9.68 -11.95 5.52
N TYR A 66 9.13 -12.48 4.41
CA TYR A 66 9.44 -12.01 3.07
C TYR A 66 8.40 -11.02 2.53
N PHE A 67 8.88 -10.13 1.68
CA PHE A 67 8.10 -9.34 0.76
C PHE A 67 8.07 -10.01 -0.61
N TYR A 68 6.94 -9.86 -1.27
CA TYR A 68 6.66 -10.40 -2.59
C TYR A 68 6.21 -9.25 -3.48
N ILE A 69 6.88 -9.08 -4.61
CA ILE A 69 6.66 -7.99 -5.57
C ILE A 69 6.21 -8.62 -6.87
N ILE A 70 4.92 -8.54 -7.16
CA ILE A 70 4.33 -9.11 -8.38
C ILE A 70 4.56 -8.15 -9.54
N LYS A 71 5.03 -8.69 -10.67
CA LYS A 71 5.16 -7.98 -11.93
C LYS A 71 4.78 -8.88 -13.08
N GLY A 72 3.67 -8.56 -13.74
CA GLY A 72 3.05 -9.36 -14.78
C GLY A 72 2.74 -10.79 -14.30
N LYS A 73 3.44 -11.77 -14.87
CA LYS A 73 3.23 -13.20 -14.62
C LYS A 73 4.26 -13.81 -13.66
N SER A 74 4.98 -12.97 -12.93
CA SER A 74 6.07 -13.37 -12.05
C SER A 74 6.04 -12.58 -10.75
N TYR A 75 6.76 -13.05 -9.74
CA TYR A 75 7.00 -12.29 -8.53
C TYR A 75 8.47 -12.40 -8.10
N ARG A 76 8.99 -11.30 -7.57
CA ARG A 76 10.27 -11.26 -6.87
C ARG A 76 10.02 -11.41 -5.38
N ARG A 77 10.85 -12.18 -4.69
CA ARG A 77 10.84 -12.36 -3.24
C ARG A 77 12.11 -11.78 -2.64
N VAL A 78 11.98 -10.93 -1.63
CA VAL A 78 13.10 -10.28 -0.89
C VAL A 78 12.77 -10.25 0.60
N THR A 79 13.78 -10.21 1.48
CA THR A 79 13.56 -9.98 2.93
C THR A 79 13.48 -8.50 3.30
N ASN A 80 13.99 -7.61 2.44
CA ASN A 80 14.07 -6.19 2.73
C ASN A 80 13.85 -5.38 1.45
N LEU A 81 12.93 -4.43 1.49
CA LEU A 81 12.57 -3.58 0.34
C LEU A 81 13.60 -2.49 0.02
N THR A 82 14.53 -2.18 0.94
CA THR A 82 15.62 -1.19 0.74
C THR A 82 16.84 -1.77 0.01
N THR A 83 16.91 -3.10 -0.13
CA THR A 83 17.98 -3.84 -0.82
C THR A 83 17.36 -4.87 -1.76
N ASP A 84 18.17 -5.54 -2.56
CA ASP A 84 17.77 -6.68 -3.41
C ASP A 84 18.83 -7.80 -3.37
N SER A 85 19.67 -7.82 -2.34
CA SER A 85 20.80 -8.74 -2.23
C SER A 85 20.40 -10.22 -2.21
N ASP A 86 19.20 -10.53 -1.73
CA ASP A 86 18.64 -11.88 -1.62
C ASP A 86 17.47 -12.12 -2.60
N GLY A 87 17.30 -11.22 -3.57
CA GLY A 87 16.18 -11.24 -4.50
C GLY A 87 16.13 -12.50 -5.35
N VAL A 88 15.03 -13.25 -5.25
CA VAL A 88 14.75 -14.41 -6.12
C VAL A 88 13.45 -14.22 -6.87
N VAL A 89 13.46 -14.48 -8.17
CA VAL A 89 12.28 -14.37 -9.04
C VAL A 89 11.68 -15.74 -9.29
N TYR A 90 10.36 -15.83 -9.18
CA TYR A 90 9.56 -17.00 -9.46
C TYR A 90 8.44 -16.66 -10.44
N SER A 91 8.02 -17.65 -11.22
CA SER A 91 6.79 -17.55 -12.01
C SER A 91 5.57 -17.60 -11.09
N LEU A 92 4.52 -16.86 -11.42
CA LEU A 92 3.18 -17.06 -10.84
C LEU A 92 2.49 -18.20 -11.56
N HIS A 93 1.86 -19.10 -10.81
CA HIS A 93 0.93 -20.07 -11.38
C HIS A 93 -0.19 -19.34 -12.13
N PRO A 94 -0.68 -19.83 -13.29
CA PRO A 94 -1.75 -19.17 -14.04
C PRO A 94 -3.00 -18.81 -13.21
N ASN A 95 -3.40 -19.68 -12.28
CA ASN A 95 -4.55 -19.44 -11.38
C ASN A 95 -4.28 -18.35 -10.33
N CYS A 96 -3.02 -18.02 -10.09
CA CYS A 96 -2.58 -16.98 -9.16
C CYS A 96 -2.29 -15.64 -9.84
N GLN A 97 -2.70 -15.47 -11.11
CA GLN A 97 -2.53 -14.23 -11.87
C GLN A 97 -3.85 -13.45 -11.94
N GLY A 98 -3.75 -12.15 -12.21
CA GLY A 98 -4.90 -11.29 -12.51
C GLY A 98 -5.81 -10.94 -11.32
N GLY A 99 -5.35 -11.14 -10.08
CA GLY A 99 -6.01 -10.62 -8.90
C GLY A 99 -6.01 -9.09 -8.85
N ASP A 100 -7.06 -8.51 -8.27
CA ASP A 100 -7.14 -7.07 -8.00
C ASP A 100 -6.26 -6.69 -6.80
N HIS A 101 -6.15 -7.59 -5.81
CA HIS A 101 -5.29 -7.44 -4.63
C HIS A 101 -4.68 -8.77 -4.22
N TYR A 102 -3.53 -8.70 -3.55
CA TYR A 102 -2.79 -9.85 -3.03
C TYR A 102 -2.38 -9.56 -1.60
N LEU A 103 -2.48 -10.55 -0.71
CA LEU A 103 -2.02 -10.44 0.67
C LEU A 103 -1.57 -11.79 1.23
N GLY A 104 -0.72 -11.77 2.25
CA GLY A 104 -0.40 -12.92 3.07
C GLY A 104 -1.03 -12.81 4.46
N ALA A 105 -1.63 -13.89 4.94
CA ALA A 105 -2.19 -14.01 6.29
C ALA A 105 -2.38 -15.49 6.64
N PHE A 106 -2.45 -15.86 7.92
CA PHE A 106 -2.69 -17.25 8.35
C PHE A 106 -1.76 -18.29 7.69
N GLY A 107 -0.53 -17.90 7.35
CA GLY A 107 0.45 -18.73 6.64
C GLY A 107 0.04 -19.11 5.20
N LYS A 108 -0.87 -18.36 4.57
CA LYS A 108 -1.35 -18.56 3.19
C LYS A 108 -1.32 -17.24 2.42
N PHE A 109 -1.38 -17.35 1.10
CA PHE A 109 -1.57 -16.23 0.18
C PHE A 109 -3.03 -16.15 -0.24
N TYR A 110 -3.54 -14.93 -0.34
CA TYR A 110 -4.91 -14.63 -0.74
C TYR A 110 -4.87 -13.69 -1.94
N ILE A 111 -5.71 -14.00 -2.92
CA ILE A 111 -5.81 -13.29 -4.20
C ILE A 111 -7.25 -12.89 -4.37
N ILE A 112 -7.52 -11.59 -4.30
CA ILE A 112 -8.88 -11.04 -4.31
C ILE A 112 -9.25 -10.69 -5.73
N PHE A 113 -10.42 -11.17 -6.18
CA PHE A 113 -11.02 -10.83 -7.46
C PHE A 113 -12.33 -10.06 -7.18
N GLN A 114 -12.23 -8.75 -6.93
CA GLN A 114 -13.36 -7.88 -6.59
C GLN A 114 -14.43 -7.93 -7.68
N GLY A 115 -14.04 -7.95 -8.97
CA GLY A 115 -14.98 -8.06 -10.09
C GLY A 115 -15.79 -9.35 -10.08
N LYS A 116 -15.16 -10.47 -9.69
CA LYS A 116 -15.80 -11.79 -9.59
C LYS A 116 -16.56 -12.00 -8.28
N GLY A 117 -16.24 -11.23 -7.25
CA GLY A 117 -16.80 -11.45 -5.90
C GLY A 117 -16.27 -12.72 -5.24
N THR A 118 -15.02 -13.09 -5.55
CA THR A 118 -14.35 -14.26 -4.96
C THR A 118 -12.94 -13.91 -4.49
N TYR A 119 -12.37 -14.75 -3.64
CA TYR A 119 -10.94 -14.75 -3.39
C TYR A 119 -10.40 -16.18 -3.44
N ARG A 120 -9.18 -16.34 -3.95
CA ARG A 120 -8.43 -17.58 -3.94
C ARG A 120 -7.46 -17.58 -2.77
N ARG A 121 -7.34 -18.72 -2.10
CA ARG A 121 -6.35 -18.97 -1.05
C ARG A 121 -5.42 -20.09 -1.52
N THR A 122 -4.11 -19.93 -1.37
CA THR A 122 -3.10 -20.96 -1.70
C THR A 122 -1.92 -20.92 -0.72
N THR A 123 -1.21 -22.03 -0.54
CA THR A 123 0.06 -22.08 0.20
C THR A 123 1.26 -21.61 -0.62
N ASN A 124 1.15 -21.57 -1.94
CA ASN A 124 2.29 -21.26 -2.81
C ASN A 124 1.81 -20.67 -4.14
N MET A 125 2.06 -19.39 -4.38
CA MET A 125 1.62 -18.71 -5.61
C MET A 125 2.33 -19.17 -6.90
N ASN A 126 3.46 -19.87 -6.80
CA ASN A 126 4.16 -20.45 -7.96
C ASN A 126 3.52 -21.79 -8.39
N LYS A 127 2.92 -22.53 -7.44
CA LYS A 127 2.37 -23.87 -7.69
C LYS A 127 0.86 -23.98 -7.53
N ASP A 128 0.20 -22.94 -7.03
CA ASP A 128 -1.22 -22.95 -6.60
C ASP A 128 -1.54 -24.12 -5.66
N SER A 129 -0.62 -24.42 -4.75
CA SER A 129 -0.75 -25.56 -3.83
C SER A 129 -1.86 -25.34 -2.79
N ASP A 130 -2.53 -26.43 -2.41
CA ASP A 130 -3.64 -26.45 -1.44
C ASP A 130 -4.71 -25.39 -1.71
N SER A 131 -4.98 -25.11 -2.99
CA SER A 131 -5.78 -23.97 -3.37
C SER A 131 -7.27 -24.21 -3.20
N VAL A 132 -7.96 -23.17 -2.73
CA VAL A 132 -9.41 -23.13 -2.65
C VAL A 132 -9.86 -21.73 -3.04
N GLU A 133 -10.98 -21.64 -3.75
CA GLU A 133 -11.65 -20.37 -4.04
C GLU A 133 -12.91 -20.26 -3.17
N TYR A 134 -13.09 -19.11 -2.54
CA TYR A 134 -14.24 -18.82 -1.69
C TYR A 134 -14.99 -17.59 -2.22
N PRO A 135 -16.30 -17.50 -1.95
CA PRO A 135 -17.01 -16.25 -2.09
C PRO A 135 -16.36 -15.15 -1.24
N LEU A 136 -16.29 -13.94 -1.80
CA LEU A 136 -15.95 -12.73 -1.06
C LEU A 136 -17.25 -12.12 -0.57
N HIS A 137 -17.39 -11.97 0.76
CA HIS A 137 -18.60 -11.40 1.32
C HIS A 137 -18.86 -10.00 0.76
N PRO A 138 -20.10 -9.60 0.44
CA PRO A 138 -20.41 -8.29 -0.13
C PRO A 138 -19.81 -7.11 0.65
N ASN A 139 -19.83 -7.18 1.99
CA ASN A 139 -19.26 -6.13 2.86
C ASN A 139 -17.73 -6.04 2.83
N CYS A 140 -17.05 -7.05 2.29
CA CYS A 140 -15.60 -7.11 2.14
C CYS A 140 -15.17 -6.85 0.70
N ARG A 141 -16.08 -6.43 -0.19
CA ARG A 141 -15.83 -6.37 -1.64
C ARG A 141 -15.35 -5.00 -2.12
N ASP A 142 -15.68 -3.93 -1.43
CA ASP A 142 -15.46 -2.54 -1.85
C ASP A 142 -14.18 -1.90 -1.26
N GLY A 143 -13.34 -2.68 -0.58
CA GLY A 143 -12.06 -2.21 -0.07
C GLY A 143 -11.17 -1.59 -1.16
N LEU A 144 -10.51 -0.49 -0.82
CA LEU A 144 -9.64 0.28 -1.71
C LEU A 144 -8.23 -0.32 -1.82
N TYR A 145 -7.76 -0.91 -0.72
CA TYR A 145 -6.47 -1.59 -0.55
C TYR A 145 -6.65 -2.71 0.47
N TYR A 146 -6.03 -3.87 0.26
CA TYR A 146 -6.11 -5.02 1.17
C TYR A 146 -4.72 -5.44 1.60
N TRP A 147 -4.58 -5.85 2.86
CA TRP A 147 -3.35 -6.43 3.37
C TRP A 147 -3.65 -7.41 4.50
N GLY A 148 -2.62 -8.14 4.93
CA GLY A 148 -2.73 -9.11 6.00
C GLY A 148 -1.58 -9.00 6.98
N LEU A 149 -1.84 -9.47 8.19
CA LEU A 149 -0.85 -9.82 9.20
C LEU A 149 -1.08 -11.28 9.59
N PRO A 150 -0.19 -11.93 10.38
CA PRO A 150 -0.24 -13.38 10.59
C PRO A 150 -1.61 -13.95 10.98
N ASN A 151 -2.44 -13.19 11.71
CA ASN A 151 -3.73 -13.67 12.22
C ASN A 151 -4.94 -12.83 11.82
N HIS A 152 -4.79 -11.87 10.90
CA HIS A 152 -5.88 -10.97 10.53
C HIS A 152 -5.77 -10.50 9.09
N TYR A 153 -6.92 -10.25 8.49
CA TYR A 153 -7.04 -9.51 7.25
C TYR A 153 -7.48 -8.08 7.52
N TYR A 154 -7.09 -7.21 6.61
CA TYR A 154 -7.41 -5.80 6.67
C TYR A 154 -7.77 -5.29 5.28
N PHE A 155 -8.62 -4.28 5.24
CA PHE A 155 -8.76 -3.45 4.06
C PHE A 155 -9.11 -2.02 4.43
N LEU A 156 -8.61 -1.08 3.61
CA LEU A 156 -8.99 0.31 3.69
C LEU A 156 -10.38 0.47 3.07
N LYS A 157 -11.32 1.01 3.83
CA LYS A 157 -12.70 1.20 3.37
C LYS A 157 -12.79 2.42 2.45
N PRO A 158 -13.79 2.48 1.55
CA PRO A 158 -14.21 3.73 0.95
C PRO A 158 -14.49 4.78 2.03
N VAL A 159 -14.28 6.06 1.69
CA VAL A 159 -14.49 7.17 2.63
C VAL A 159 -15.95 7.20 3.07
N SER A 160 -16.17 7.21 4.37
CA SER A 160 -17.49 7.31 5.01
C SER A 160 -17.73 8.72 5.55
N GLU A 161 -18.89 8.96 6.15
CA GLU A 161 -19.18 10.20 6.88
C GLU A 161 -18.22 10.42 8.07
N TRP A 162 -17.63 9.35 8.59
CA TRP A 162 -16.67 9.35 9.70
C TRP A 162 -15.21 9.51 9.25
N GLY A 163 -14.98 9.69 7.94
CA GLY A 163 -13.66 9.87 7.35
C GLY A 163 -13.12 8.57 6.74
N VAL A 164 -11.82 8.35 6.89
CA VAL A 164 -11.15 7.17 6.32
C VAL A 164 -10.92 6.14 7.42
N GLU A 165 -11.43 4.94 7.20
CA GLU A 165 -11.40 3.83 8.15
C GLU A 165 -10.80 2.59 7.50
N TYR A 166 -10.29 1.68 8.32
CA TYR A 166 -9.90 0.35 7.88
C TYR A 166 -10.58 -0.75 8.71
N TYR A 167 -10.97 -1.80 8.00
CA TYR A 167 -11.55 -3.02 8.55
C TYR A 167 -10.45 -3.93 9.08
N LYS A 168 -10.74 -4.67 10.16
CA LYS A 168 -9.95 -5.79 10.66
C LYS A 168 -10.85 -6.99 10.89
N GLY A 169 -10.52 -8.13 10.31
CA GLY A 169 -11.29 -9.37 10.50
C GLY A 169 -10.49 -10.64 10.30
N THR A 170 -11.15 -11.78 10.46
CA THR A 170 -10.53 -13.12 10.42
C THR A 170 -11.08 -14.00 9.31
N ASN A 171 -12.13 -13.54 8.59
CA ASN A 171 -12.72 -14.28 7.48
C ASN A 171 -13.48 -13.38 6.50
N PHE A 172 -12.92 -13.19 5.31
CA PHE A 172 -13.58 -12.43 4.23
C PHE A 172 -14.79 -13.13 3.59
N ASN A 173 -14.94 -14.45 3.75
CA ASN A 173 -16.11 -15.17 3.22
C ASN A 173 -17.34 -14.99 4.13
N LYS A 174 -17.11 -14.92 5.44
CA LYS A 174 -18.17 -14.85 6.46
C LYS A 174 -18.38 -13.45 7.05
N ASP A 175 -17.55 -12.47 6.66
CA ASP A 175 -17.51 -11.14 7.29
C ASP A 175 -17.35 -11.21 8.81
N GLU A 176 -16.36 -11.97 9.25
CA GLU A 176 -15.98 -12.04 10.67
C GLU A 176 -15.18 -10.79 11.05
N CYS A 177 -15.89 -9.65 11.13
CA CYS A 177 -15.36 -8.36 11.54
C CYS A 177 -15.00 -8.40 13.02
N THR A 178 -13.77 -8.03 13.35
CA THR A 178 -13.30 -7.93 14.74
C THR A 178 -13.27 -6.47 15.20
N ALA A 179 -12.96 -5.53 14.30
CA ALA A 179 -12.93 -4.11 14.59
C ALA A 179 -12.90 -3.28 13.30
N VAL A 180 -13.30 -2.02 13.43
CA VAL A 180 -13.07 -0.96 12.45
C VAL A 180 -12.35 0.17 13.16
N TYR A 181 -11.32 0.72 12.52
CA TYR A 181 -10.50 1.79 13.09
C TYR A 181 -10.40 2.96 12.12
N SER A 182 -10.40 4.18 12.65
CA SER A 182 -10.02 5.36 11.87
C SER A 182 -8.53 5.31 11.51
N VAL A 183 -8.15 5.89 10.37
CA VAL A 183 -6.75 6.02 9.97
C VAL A 183 -6.19 7.36 10.46
N HIS A 184 -5.00 7.35 11.06
CA HIS A 184 -4.35 8.56 11.53
C HIS A 184 -4.00 9.52 10.37
N PRO A 185 -4.13 10.86 10.54
CA PRO A 185 -3.83 11.84 9.49
C PRO A 185 -2.45 11.69 8.84
N ASP A 186 -1.40 11.35 9.58
CA ASP A 186 -0.05 11.18 9.02
C ASP A 186 0.07 9.98 8.08
N ILE A 187 -0.68 8.91 8.37
CA ILE A 187 -0.81 7.75 7.48
C ILE A 187 -1.60 8.16 6.24
N LEU A 188 -2.70 8.91 6.43
CA LEU A 188 -3.51 9.40 5.31
C LEU A 188 -2.71 10.28 4.38
N ASN A 189 -1.94 11.23 4.89
CA ASN A 189 -1.14 12.16 4.08
C ASN A 189 -0.16 11.45 3.13
N PHE A 190 0.23 10.23 3.46
CA PHE A 190 1.11 9.41 2.63
C PHE A 190 0.40 8.72 1.46
N LEU A 191 -0.94 8.70 1.45
CA LEU A 191 -1.73 8.08 0.41
C LEU A 191 -2.02 9.03 -0.77
N PRO A 192 -2.14 8.49 -2.00
CA PRO A 192 -2.71 9.23 -3.11
C PRO A 192 -4.13 9.72 -2.78
N GLY A 193 -4.36 11.04 -2.87
CA GLY A 193 -5.61 11.69 -2.46
C GLY A 193 -5.73 11.94 -0.94
N GLY A 194 -4.77 11.47 -0.15
CA GLY A 194 -4.75 11.54 1.31
C GLY A 194 -4.73 12.95 1.89
N LEU A 195 -3.91 13.84 1.33
CA LEU A 195 -3.90 15.25 1.73
C LEU A 195 -5.29 15.89 1.56
N SER A 196 -6.10 15.44 0.59
CA SER A 196 -7.45 16.01 0.37
C SER A 196 -8.41 15.71 1.50
N MET A 197 -8.13 14.64 2.25
CA MET A 197 -8.88 14.25 3.43
C MET A 197 -8.53 15.09 4.65
N THR A 198 -7.26 15.48 4.80
CA THR A 198 -6.76 16.16 6.00
C THR A 198 -6.72 17.68 5.86
N LYS A 199 -6.62 18.19 4.63
CA LYS A 199 -6.43 19.61 4.33
C LYS A 199 -7.48 20.18 3.35
N GLY A 200 -8.37 19.36 2.78
CA GLY A 200 -9.49 19.80 1.92
C GLY A 200 -9.24 19.78 0.40
N PRO A 201 -10.13 20.37 -0.43
CA PRO A 201 -10.04 20.24 -1.89
C PRO A 201 -8.88 20.99 -2.57
N ALA A 202 -8.08 21.79 -1.84
CA ALA A 202 -6.97 22.56 -2.38
C ALA A 202 -5.91 22.82 -1.30
N PHE A 203 -4.67 22.41 -1.56
CA PHE A 203 -3.49 22.86 -0.80
C PHE A 203 -2.39 23.11 -1.80
N GLY A 204 -2.41 24.32 -2.35
CA GLY A 204 -1.19 25.02 -2.70
C GLY A 204 -1.09 26.17 -1.71
N ILE A 205 -0.13 26.11 -0.78
CA ILE A 205 0.22 27.29 0.01
C ILE A 205 1.30 28.01 -0.80
N TRP A 206 0.98 29.20 -1.30
CA TRP A 206 1.99 30.11 -1.79
C TRP A 206 2.63 30.78 -0.58
N GLU A 207 3.74 30.23 -0.10
CA GLU A 207 4.56 30.90 0.91
C GLU A 207 5.55 31.84 0.22
N ASN A 208 5.55 33.10 0.66
CA ASN A 208 6.58 34.05 0.24
C ASN A 208 7.87 33.71 0.98
N ILE A 209 8.76 32.97 0.33
CA ILE A 209 10.11 32.74 0.82
C ILE A 209 10.88 34.06 0.69
N LYS A 210 10.90 34.85 1.77
CA LYS A 210 11.64 36.13 1.83
C LYS A 210 13.16 35.93 1.92
N THR A 211 13.59 34.78 2.44
CA THR A 211 15.00 34.48 2.69
C THR A 211 15.26 32.99 2.50
N ILE A 212 16.28 32.68 1.71
CA ILE A 212 16.86 31.34 1.59
C ILE A 212 18.26 31.46 2.18
N THR A 213 18.53 30.72 3.26
CA THR A 213 19.89 30.56 3.78
C THR A 213 20.60 29.50 2.96
N ASN A 214 21.74 29.87 2.39
CA ASN A 214 22.62 28.97 1.67
C ASN A 214 23.85 28.71 2.55
N ASP A 215 23.93 27.53 3.14
CA ASP A 215 25.04 27.13 4.01
C ASP A 215 26.26 26.62 3.19
N SER A 216 26.21 26.77 1.86
CA SER A 216 27.31 26.47 0.95
C SER A 216 28.19 27.70 0.71
N ASN A 217 29.50 27.48 0.62
CA ASN A 217 30.46 28.48 0.11
C ASN A 217 30.28 28.77 -1.40
N THR A 218 29.35 28.08 -2.08
CA THR A 218 29.04 28.30 -3.50
C THR A 218 27.94 29.35 -3.64
N PRO A 219 28.18 30.48 -4.32
CA PRO A 219 27.16 31.51 -4.54
C PRO A 219 25.96 30.94 -5.32
N VAL A 220 24.74 31.21 -4.84
CA VAL A 220 23.53 30.91 -5.61
C VAL A 220 23.37 31.95 -6.72
N THR A 221 23.51 31.54 -7.97
CA THR A 221 23.25 32.39 -9.14
C THR A 221 21.77 32.31 -9.52
N TRP A 222 21.01 33.35 -9.18
CA TRP A 222 19.61 33.49 -9.61
C TRP A 222 19.53 33.87 -11.09
N GLN A 223 19.25 32.90 -11.98
CA GLN A 223 19.27 33.15 -13.42
C GLN A 223 17.97 33.74 -14.00
N LYS A 224 16.85 33.77 -13.26
CA LYS A 224 15.58 34.27 -13.78
C LYS A 224 14.81 35.09 -12.76
N LYS A 225 14.73 36.40 -13.02
CA LYS A 225 13.85 37.34 -12.32
C LYS A 225 12.43 37.16 -12.87
N VAL A 226 11.49 36.71 -12.05
CA VAL A 226 10.07 36.66 -12.43
C VAL A 226 9.51 38.07 -12.29
N ILE A 227 9.24 38.73 -13.42
CA ILE A 227 8.63 40.07 -13.43
C ILE A 227 7.11 39.88 -13.39
N LYS A 228 6.48 40.39 -12.33
CA LYS A 228 5.02 40.45 -12.23
C LYS A 228 4.51 41.43 -13.30
N ARG A 229 3.73 40.96 -14.27
CA ARG A 229 3.01 41.86 -15.19
C ARG A 229 1.74 42.35 -14.48
N HIS A 230 1.58 43.67 -14.44
CA HIS A 230 0.37 44.35 -14.00
C HIS A 230 -0.67 44.38 -15.12
#